data_AF-A0A1G4W2I2-F1
#
_entry.id   AF-A0A1G4W2I2-F1
#
_cell.length_a   1.000
_cell.length_b   1.000
_cell.length_c   1.000
_cell.angle_alpha   90.00
_cell.angle_beta   90.00
_cell.angle_gamma   90.00
#
_symmetry.space_group_name_H-M   'P 1'
#
loop_
_entity.id
_entity.type
_entity.pdbx_description
1 polymer ?
#
loop_
_entity_poly.entity_id
_entity_poly.type
_entity_poly.pdbx_seq_one_letter_code
_entity_poly.pdbx_strand_id
1 'polypeptide(L)'
;MKHIDADGITFIEPLSGTGEWYYGIGYEHGDLYEAEELYKMGEPVKGRSLVLVHYPDGTVYRPVPKEEGKYTTPPKYYEGGIYLIRVDFPRDMIEIVRFDEKSHETSVTAEIPLDSVKDCYNLNLTTKPLTMTRQCVGDNDFEIVWPERVSFKMGDHDSFFLRDGDKLYFSRWHEEGDGPDYKYWEEIVVRNLEGEVTDAFPGDIQIMPNGEFWHLK
;
A
#
# COMPACT_ATOMS: atom_id res chain seq x y z
N MET A 1 -28.15 7.61 15.27
CA MET A 1 -27.35 7.75 14.03
C MET A 1 -26.34 8.86 14.27
N LYS A 2 -25.05 8.64 13.96
CA LYS A 2 -24.01 9.68 14.08
C LYS A 2 -23.82 10.34 12.72
N HIS A 3 -23.73 11.67 12.70
CA HIS A 3 -23.43 12.44 11.49
C HIS A 3 -21.97 12.89 11.58
N ILE A 4 -21.19 12.58 10.55
CA ILE A 4 -19.78 12.96 10.44
C ILE A 4 -19.57 13.76 9.15
N ASP A 5 -18.69 14.75 9.18
CA ASP A 5 -18.31 15.52 8.00
C ASP A 5 -17.01 14.97 7.41
N ALA A 6 -17.16 14.18 6.35
CA ALA A 6 -16.08 13.55 5.62
C ALA A 6 -15.72 14.27 4.29
N ASP A 7 -16.09 15.55 4.15
CA ASP A 7 -15.72 16.39 3.00
C ASP A 7 -16.07 15.75 1.63
N GLY A 8 -17.31 15.26 1.52
CA GLY A 8 -17.82 14.62 0.32
C GLY A 8 -17.43 13.15 0.14
N ILE A 9 -16.57 12.59 0.99
CA ILE A 9 -16.28 11.15 1.00
C ILE A 9 -17.48 10.39 1.58
N THR A 10 -18.07 9.51 0.78
CA THR A 10 -19.30 8.77 1.11
C THR A 10 -19.06 7.31 1.50
N PHE A 11 -17.82 6.83 1.38
CA PHE A 11 -17.43 5.47 1.71
C PHE A 11 -16.18 5.50 2.59
N ILE A 12 -16.23 4.75 3.69
CA ILE A 12 -15.08 4.49 4.57
C ILE A 12 -14.98 2.99 4.82
N GLU A 13 -13.76 2.51 5.02
CA GLU A 13 -13.47 1.10 5.28
C GLU A 13 -12.57 0.94 6.52
N PRO A 14 -12.64 -0.20 7.23
CA PRO A 14 -11.83 -0.42 8.41
C PRO A 14 -10.34 -0.47 8.04
N LEU A 15 -9.51 0.14 8.89
CA LEU A 15 -8.06 0.07 8.75
C LEU A 15 -7.53 -1.19 9.44
N SER A 16 -7.04 -2.16 8.66
CA SER A 16 -6.49 -3.41 9.20
C SER A 16 -5.35 -3.16 10.20
N GLY A 17 -5.30 -3.97 11.26
CA GLY A 17 -4.33 -3.85 12.35
C GLY A 17 -4.85 -3.06 13.55
N THR A 18 -6.02 -2.46 13.46
CA THR A 18 -6.71 -1.77 14.56
C THR A 18 -8.22 -1.98 14.48
N GLY A 19 -8.89 -1.95 15.64
CA GLY A 19 -10.35 -2.01 15.75
C GLY A 19 -11.02 -0.63 15.84
N GLU A 20 -10.22 0.44 15.88
CA GLU A 20 -10.71 1.80 16.21
C GLU A 20 -10.60 2.77 15.04
N TRP A 21 -9.93 2.42 13.94
CA TRP A 21 -9.71 3.36 12.84
C TRP A 21 -10.34 2.88 11.54
N TYR A 22 -10.91 3.84 10.84
CA TYR A 22 -11.43 3.73 9.49
C TYR A 22 -10.76 4.81 8.64
N TYR A 23 -10.71 4.59 7.33
CA TYR A 23 -10.27 5.62 6.40
C TYR A 23 -11.19 5.72 5.21
N GLY A 24 -11.17 6.88 4.55
CA GLY A 24 -11.86 7.11 3.30
C GLY A 24 -10.97 7.94 2.38
N ILE A 25 -11.08 7.69 1.07
CA ILE A 25 -10.26 8.34 0.05
C ILE A 25 -11.17 8.89 -1.03
N GLY A 26 -10.90 10.11 -1.47
CA GLY A 26 -11.58 10.70 -2.62
C GLY A 26 -11.15 10.04 -3.93
N TYR A 27 -12.11 9.83 -4.83
CA TYR A 27 -11.83 9.33 -6.17
C TYR A 27 -11.43 10.50 -7.09
N GLU A 28 -10.13 10.65 -7.32
CA GLU A 28 -9.55 11.65 -8.23
C GLU A 28 -8.51 10.94 -9.09
N HIS A 29 -8.79 10.71 -10.37
CA HIS A 29 -7.83 10.15 -11.33
C HIS A 29 -7.29 8.73 -11.06
N GLY A 30 -8.04 7.89 -10.34
CA GLY A 30 -7.72 6.47 -10.21
C GLY A 30 -6.59 6.18 -9.22
N ASP A 31 -5.54 5.45 -9.59
CA ASP A 31 -4.41 5.11 -8.70
C ASP A 31 -3.24 6.12 -8.74
N LEU A 32 -2.19 5.86 -7.95
CA LEU A 32 -1.04 6.77 -7.86
C LEU A 32 -0.20 6.81 -9.15
N TYR A 33 -0.14 5.72 -9.90
CA TYR A 33 0.58 5.66 -11.17
C TYR A 33 -0.18 6.39 -12.27
N GLU A 34 -1.51 6.24 -12.32
CA GLU A 34 -2.35 7.02 -13.24
C GLU A 34 -2.23 8.53 -12.97
N ALA A 35 -2.16 8.94 -11.69
CA ALA A 35 -1.90 10.33 -11.33
C ALA A 35 -0.52 10.82 -11.78
N GLU A 36 0.51 9.99 -11.67
CA GLU A 36 1.87 10.30 -12.16
C GLU A 36 1.88 10.48 -13.68
N GLU A 37 1.24 9.57 -14.43
CA GLU A 37 1.19 9.64 -15.89
C GLU A 37 0.46 10.89 -16.37
N LEU A 38 -0.66 11.26 -15.74
CA LEU A 38 -1.34 12.52 -16.03
C LEU A 38 -0.45 13.73 -15.75
N TYR A 39 0.27 13.74 -14.63
CA TYR A 39 1.20 14.82 -14.31
C TYR A 39 2.29 14.95 -15.37
N LYS A 40 2.89 13.84 -15.81
CA LYS A 40 3.90 13.81 -16.88
C LYS A 40 3.37 14.28 -18.22
N MET A 41 2.08 14.06 -18.51
CA MET A 41 1.41 14.58 -19.71
C MET A 41 1.08 16.08 -19.63
N GLY A 42 1.33 16.73 -18.48
CA GLY A 42 0.97 18.13 -18.25
C GLY A 42 -0.52 18.33 -17.94
N GLU A 43 -1.24 17.25 -17.64
CA GLU A 43 -2.65 17.30 -17.24
C GLU A 43 -2.78 17.69 -15.75
N PRO A 44 -3.84 18.42 -15.36
CA PRO A 44 -4.02 18.82 -13.97
C PRO A 44 -4.26 17.62 -13.04
N VAL A 45 -3.41 17.47 -12.01
CA VAL A 45 -3.63 16.54 -10.89
C VAL A 45 -4.16 17.34 -9.71
N LYS A 46 -5.46 17.29 -9.43
CA LYS A 46 -6.08 18.07 -8.33
C LYS A 46 -5.68 17.62 -6.92
N GLY A 47 -4.95 16.51 -6.85
CA GLY A 47 -4.58 15.82 -5.62
C GLY A 47 -5.69 14.95 -5.05
N ARG A 48 -5.35 14.20 -4.00
CA ARG A 48 -6.24 13.21 -3.39
C ARG A 48 -6.66 13.63 -1.99
N SER A 49 -7.96 13.58 -1.69
CA SER A 49 -8.45 13.74 -0.32
C SER A 49 -8.39 12.41 0.43
N LEU A 50 -8.03 12.49 1.71
CA LEU A 50 -8.04 11.35 2.63
C LEU A 50 -8.56 11.81 3.99
N VAL A 51 -9.46 11.02 4.57
CA VAL A 51 -9.94 11.19 5.93
C VAL A 51 -9.64 9.94 6.76
N LEU A 52 -9.33 10.15 8.03
CA LEU A 52 -9.31 9.12 9.06
C LEU A 52 -10.51 9.34 9.97
N VAL A 53 -11.23 8.28 10.31
CA VAL A 53 -12.38 8.35 11.21
C VAL A 53 -12.11 7.46 12.41
N HIS A 54 -12.16 8.06 13.60
CA HIS A 54 -11.97 7.34 14.85
C HIS A 54 -13.29 6.75 15.36
N TYR A 55 -13.30 5.47 15.69
CA TYR A 55 -14.38 4.77 16.39
C TYR A 55 -14.01 4.63 17.88
N PRO A 56 -14.97 4.82 18.81
CA PRO A 56 -16.40 5.01 18.58
C PRO A 56 -16.85 6.46 18.46
N ASP A 57 -15.99 7.45 18.68
CA ASP A 57 -16.41 8.85 18.81
C ASP A 57 -16.78 9.55 17.48
N GLY A 58 -16.40 8.99 16.33
CA GLY A 58 -16.71 9.49 14.99
C GLY A 58 -15.94 10.76 14.62
N THR A 59 -14.86 11.07 15.32
CA THR A 59 -14.00 12.22 15.03
C THR A 59 -13.29 12.00 13.68
N VAL A 60 -13.29 13.04 12.84
CA VAL A 60 -12.70 13.00 11.50
C VAL A 60 -11.40 13.79 11.49
N TYR A 61 -10.30 13.11 11.16
CA TYR A 61 -8.98 13.70 10.97
C TYR A 61 -8.62 13.75 9.48
N ARG A 62 -7.82 14.75 9.11
CA ARG A 62 -7.31 14.96 7.75
C ARG A 62 -5.80 15.03 7.86
N PRO A 63 -5.10 13.88 7.84
CA PRO A 63 -3.67 13.85 8.18
C PRO A 63 -2.85 14.65 7.18
N VAL A 64 -3.31 14.77 5.94
CA VAL A 64 -2.69 15.57 4.88
C VAL A 64 -3.76 16.38 4.14
N PRO A 65 -3.49 17.66 3.80
CA PRO A 65 -4.41 18.45 3.01
C PRO A 65 -4.43 17.98 1.54
N LYS A 66 -5.60 18.10 0.89
CA LYS A 66 -5.72 17.96 -0.56
C LYS A 66 -5.09 19.19 -1.22
N GLU A 67 -4.04 18.96 -1.99
CA GLU A 67 -3.30 20.01 -2.70
C GLU A 67 -3.04 19.55 -4.14
N GLU A 68 -3.06 20.50 -5.07
CA GLU A 68 -2.74 20.25 -6.48
C GLU A 68 -1.33 19.67 -6.64
N GLY A 69 -1.18 18.67 -7.50
CA GLY A 69 0.07 17.96 -7.74
C GLY A 69 0.48 16.98 -6.63
N LYS A 70 -0.34 16.78 -5.58
CA LYS A 70 0.00 15.90 -4.46
C LYS A 70 -0.97 14.75 -4.28
N TYR A 71 -0.46 13.52 -4.27
CA TYR A 71 -1.28 12.32 -4.35
C TYR A 71 -0.91 11.28 -3.30
N THR A 72 -1.90 10.63 -2.69
CA THR A 72 -1.69 9.75 -1.54
C THR A 72 -2.13 8.32 -1.80
N THR A 73 -1.43 7.35 -1.20
CA THR A 73 -1.86 5.95 -1.18
C THR A 73 -2.87 5.71 -0.05
N PRO A 74 -3.58 4.57 -0.06
CA PRO A 74 -4.28 4.09 1.12
C PRO A 74 -3.34 3.96 2.33
N PRO A 75 -3.82 4.27 3.55
CA PRO A 75 -3.00 4.22 4.74
C PRO A 75 -2.82 2.80 5.28
N LYS A 76 -1.82 2.60 6.15
CA LYS A 76 -1.54 1.37 6.90
C LYS A 76 -1.37 1.69 8.38
N TYR A 77 -2.00 0.89 9.24
CA TYR A 77 -1.77 0.98 10.68
C TYR A 77 -0.54 0.17 11.09
N TYR A 78 0.33 0.74 11.92
CA TYR A 78 1.49 0.04 12.48
C TYR A 78 1.93 0.69 13.79
N GLU A 79 2.06 -0.10 14.87
CA GLU A 79 2.63 0.33 16.16
C GLU A 79 2.11 1.70 16.68
N GLY A 80 0.79 1.90 16.68
CA GLY A 80 0.15 3.13 17.16
C GLY A 80 0.30 4.35 16.23
N GLY A 81 0.76 4.14 14.99
CA GLY A 81 0.76 5.13 13.93
C GLY A 81 -0.06 4.69 12.73
N ILE A 82 -0.62 5.67 12.01
CA ILE A 82 -1.26 5.47 10.71
C ILE A 82 -0.34 6.11 9.65
N TYR A 83 0.18 5.29 8.74
CA TYR A 83 1.16 5.69 7.75
C TYR A 83 0.57 5.71 6.35
N LEU A 84 0.99 6.66 5.53
CA LEU A 84 0.61 6.73 4.12
C LEU A 84 1.79 7.24 3.30
N ILE A 85 1.81 6.89 2.02
CA ILE A 85 2.70 7.54 1.06
C ILE A 85 1.98 8.77 0.51
N ARG A 86 2.71 9.86 0.38
CA ARG A 86 2.30 11.07 -0.31
C ARG A 86 3.37 11.45 -1.32
N VAL A 87 3.01 11.47 -2.59
CA VAL A 87 3.89 11.96 -3.66
C VAL A 87 3.55 13.41 -3.93
N ASP A 88 4.55 14.29 -3.85
CA ASP A 88 4.51 15.70 -4.24
C ASP A 88 5.23 15.82 -5.59
N PHE A 89 4.47 15.72 -6.69
CA PHE A 89 5.03 15.74 -8.04
C PHE A 89 5.75 17.06 -8.34
N PRO A 90 5.22 18.26 -8.01
CA PRO A 90 5.94 19.52 -8.19
C PRO A 90 7.28 19.61 -7.44
N ARG A 91 7.44 18.89 -6.31
CA ARG A 91 8.67 18.85 -5.53
C ARG A 91 9.58 17.66 -5.90
N ASP A 92 9.14 16.80 -6.82
CA ASP A 92 9.80 15.52 -7.16
C ASP A 92 10.11 14.67 -5.91
N MET A 93 9.16 14.59 -4.97
CA MET A 93 9.39 13.98 -3.65
C MET A 93 8.29 13.00 -3.25
N ILE A 94 8.70 11.91 -2.58
CA ILE A 94 7.84 10.94 -1.93
C ILE A 94 8.00 11.12 -0.42
N GLU A 95 6.91 11.34 0.30
CA GLU A 95 6.86 11.48 1.75
C GLU A 95 6.17 10.25 2.36
N ILE A 96 6.81 9.60 3.32
CA ILE A 96 6.12 8.65 4.22
C ILE A 96 5.58 9.46 5.39
N VAL A 97 4.28 9.70 5.41
CA VAL A 97 3.62 10.51 6.42
C VAL A 97 3.07 9.61 7.51
N ARG A 98 3.25 10.00 8.78
CA ARG A 98 2.71 9.35 9.97
C ARG A 98 1.70 10.26 10.65
N PHE A 99 0.53 9.73 10.94
CA PHE A 99 -0.44 10.29 11.89
C PHE A 99 -0.35 9.49 13.20
N ASP A 100 -0.09 10.16 14.32
CA ASP A 100 -0.01 9.53 15.64
C ASP A 100 -1.42 9.32 16.23
N GLU A 101 -1.75 8.09 16.63
CA GLU A 101 -3.11 7.80 17.12
C GLU A 101 -3.43 8.46 18.47
N LYS A 102 -2.43 8.87 19.26
CA LYS A 102 -2.62 9.39 20.62
C LYS A 102 -2.60 10.92 20.65
N SER A 103 -1.62 11.53 19.98
CA SER A 103 -1.54 12.99 19.88
C SER A 103 -2.41 13.55 18.76
N HIS A 104 -2.78 12.72 17.77
CA HIS A 104 -3.45 13.13 16.53
C HIS A 104 -2.65 14.14 15.71
N GLU A 105 -1.32 14.15 15.88
CA GLU A 105 -0.41 14.98 15.11
C GLU A 105 0.14 14.23 13.89
N THR A 106 0.36 14.98 12.82
CA THR A 106 1.01 14.47 11.61
C THR A 106 2.50 14.84 11.60
N SER A 107 3.35 13.89 11.22
CA SER A 107 4.79 14.08 11.01
C SER A 107 5.27 13.34 9.77
N VAL A 108 6.36 13.79 9.15
CA VAL A 108 7.03 13.06 8.05
C VAL A 108 8.05 12.09 8.65
N THR A 109 7.93 10.81 8.31
CA THR A 109 8.82 9.72 8.74
C THR A 109 10.04 9.62 7.83
N ALA A 110 9.87 9.82 6.53
CA ALA A 110 10.93 9.81 5.54
C ALA A 110 10.55 10.69 4.33
N GLU A 111 11.55 11.33 3.73
CA GLU A 111 11.48 11.95 2.41
C GLU A 111 12.40 11.16 1.47
N ILE A 112 11.87 10.73 0.32
CA ILE A 112 12.57 9.97 -0.70
C ILE A 112 12.41 10.70 -2.04
N PRO A 113 13.49 11.01 -2.77
CA PRO A 113 13.39 11.58 -4.11
C PRO A 113 12.52 10.70 -5.03
N LEU A 114 11.65 11.32 -5.84
CA LEU A 114 10.75 10.58 -6.74
C LEU A 114 11.54 9.75 -7.77
N ASP A 115 12.72 10.22 -8.18
CA ASP A 115 13.64 9.49 -9.07
C ASP A 115 14.32 8.26 -8.43
N SER A 116 14.07 8.00 -7.13
CA SER A 116 14.52 6.77 -6.47
C SER A 116 13.70 5.55 -6.87
N VAL A 117 12.59 5.74 -7.58
CA VAL A 117 11.79 4.69 -8.22
C VAL A 117 11.66 4.98 -9.71
N LYS A 118 11.47 3.93 -10.51
CA LYS A 118 11.25 4.08 -11.97
C LYS A 118 9.97 4.87 -12.29
N ASP A 119 8.93 4.60 -11.50
CA ASP A 119 7.58 5.14 -11.60
C ASP A 119 6.83 4.82 -10.29
N CYS A 120 5.60 5.30 -10.14
CA CYS A 120 4.76 5.02 -8.98
C CYS A 120 3.92 3.73 -9.10
N TYR A 121 4.20 2.86 -10.08
CA TYR A 121 3.40 1.66 -10.33
C TYR A 121 3.49 0.67 -9.15
N ASN A 122 2.33 0.36 -8.56
CA ASN A 122 2.19 -0.41 -7.32
C ASN A 122 3.14 0.02 -6.18
N LEU A 123 3.41 1.33 -6.07
CA LEU A 123 4.11 1.87 -4.90
C LEU A 123 3.19 1.77 -3.67
N ASN A 124 3.64 1.08 -2.62
CA ASN A 124 2.80 0.75 -1.46
C ASN A 124 3.61 0.69 -0.16
N LEU A 125 2.88 0.68 0.96
CA LEU A 125 3.43 0.38 2.27
C LEU A 125 3.06 -1.04 2.69
N THR A 126 4.06 -1.77 3.19
CA THR A 126 3.85 -2.97 4.00
C THR A 126 4.32 -2.70 5.43
N THR A 127 3.93 -3.58 6.34
CA THR A 127 4.20 -3.45 7.77
C THR A 127 4.94 -4.68 8.28
N LYS A 128 5.45 -4.63 9.51
CA LYS A 128 6.28 -5.68 10.14
C LYS A 128 7.59 -6.00 9.37
N PRO A 129 8.52 -5.03 9.22
CA PRO A 129 8.46 -3.64 9.68
C PRO A 129 7.79 -2.72 8.64
N LEU A 130 7.53 -1.47 9.03
CA LEU A 130 7.09 -0.45 8.09
C LEU A 130 8.11 -0.31 6.95
N THR A 131 7.66 -0.57 5.72
CA THR A 131 8.51 -0.66 4.54
C THR A 131 7.78 -0.09 3.34
N MET A 132 8.46 0.74 2.55
CA MET A 132 7.95 1.21 1.26
C MET A 132 8.45 0.28 0.15
N THR A 133 7.52 -0.26 -0.62
CA THR A 133 7.80 -1.22 -1.70
C THR A 133 7.25 -0.72 -3.02
N ARG A 134 7.86 -1.15 -4.12
CA ARG A 134 7.33 -1.00 -5.48
C ARG A 134 7.39 -2.36 -6.17
N GLN A 135 6.40 -2.66 -7.01
CA GLN A 135 6.44 -3.86 -7.83
C GLN A 135 5.88 -3.62 -9.25
N CYS A 136 6.55 -4.14 -10.27
CA CYS A 136 6.08 -4.12 -11.65
C CYS A 136 5.82 -5.55 -12.12
N VAL A 137 4.54 -5.89 -12.28
CA VAL A 137 4.11 -7.22 -12.76
C VAL A 137 4.60 -7.47 -14.20
N GLY A 138 4.65 -6.43 -15.05
CA GLY A 138 5.07 -6.59 -16.44
C GLY A 138 6.56 -6.89 -16.61
N ASP A 139 7.41 -6.31 -15.75
CA ASP A 139 8.87 -6.50 -15.78
C ASP A 139 9.34 -7.52 -14.71
N ASN A 140 8.41 -8.09 -13.92
CA ASN A 140 8.68 -8.85 -12.70
C ASN A 140 9.65 -8.16 -11.73
N ASP A 141 9.64 -6.83 -11.64
CA ASP A 141 10.50 -6.10 -10.71
C ASP A 141 9.86 -6.03 -9.32
N PHE A 142 10.63 -6.30 -8.28
CA PHE A 142 10.28 -5.98 -6.90
C PHE A 142 11.37 -5.15 -6.26
N GLU A 143 10.96 -4.13 -5.53
CA GLU A 143 11.84 -3.19 -4.84
C GLU A 143 11.34 -2.93 -3.42
N ILE A 144 12.23 -3.01 -2.45
CA ILE A 144 12.09 -2.27 -1.19
C ILE A 144 12.81 -0.95 -1.41
N VAL A 145 12.09 0.15 -1.43
CA VAL A 145 12.65 1.49 -1.68
C VAL A 145 13.17 2.10 -0.39
N TRP A 146 12.53 1.77 0.74
CA TRP A 146 12.89 2.23 2.09
C TRP A 146 12.43 1.20 3.13
N PRO A 147 13.20 0.93 4.20
CA PRO A 147 14.47 1.57 4.55
C PRO A 147 15.74 0.94 3.96
N GLU A 148 15.75 -0.36 3.62
CA GLU A 148 17.01 -1.08 3.34
C GLU A 148 17.52 -1.01 1.89
N ARG A 149 16.71 -0.53 0.94
CA ARG A 149 17.01 -0.53 -0.52
C ARG A 149 17.40 -1.92 -1.05
N VAL A 150 16.39 -2.69 -1.42
CA VAL A 150 16.52 -4.04 -2.01
C VAL A 150 15.87 -4.04 -3.38
N SER A 151 16.42 -4.78 -4.33
CA SER A 151 15.79 -5.02 -5.63
C SER A 151 16.16 -6.39 -6.18
N PHE A 152 15.17 -7.10 -6.72
CA PHE A 152 15.35 -8.37 -7.42
C PHE A 152 14.19 -8.64 -8.39
N LYS A 153 14.37 -9.64 -9.25
CA LYS A 153 13.29 -10.14 -10.11
C LYS A 153 12.42 -11.14 -9.39
N MET A 154 11.12 -10.91 -9.41
CA MET A 154 10.11 -11.88 -9.03
C MET A 154 10.04 -13.02 -10.05
N GLY A 155 9.38 -14.12 -9.68
CA GLY A 155 9.02 -15.17 -10.62
C GLY A 155 7.87 -14.73 -11.51
N ASP A 156 7.64 -15.46 -12.60
CA ASP A 156 6.45 -15.24 -13.42
C ASP A 156 5.20 -15.46 -12.58
N HIS A 157 4.22 -14.57 -12.77
CA HIS A 157 2.95 -14.57 -12.06
C HIS A 157 3.05 -14.34 -10.53
N ASP A 158 4.24 -13.99 -10.01
CA ASP A 158 4.39 -13.56 -8.62
C ASP A 158 3.72 -12.20 -8.40
N SER A 159 3.14 -12.01 -7.23
CA SER A 159 2.67 -10.72 -6.74
C SER A 159 2.99 -10.60 -5.25
N PHE A 160 3.76 -9.56 -4.90
CA PHE A 160 4.08 -9.27 -3.51
C PHE A 160 2.83 -8.81 -2.76
N PHE A 161 2.62 -9.34 -1.55
CA PHE A 161 1.47 -8.94 -0.74
C PHE A 161 1.75 -8.69 0.75
N LEU A 162 2.79 -9.29 1.36
CA LEU A 162 3.15 -8.98 2.75
C LEU A 162 4.63 -9.23 3.10
N ARG A 163 5.09 -8.60 4.18
CA ARG A 163 6.42 -8.79 4.80
C ARG A 163 6.24 -9.21 6.27
N ASP A 164 7.14 -10.07 6.76
CA ASP A 164 7.27 -10.43 8.17
C ASP A 164 8.75 -10.55 8.56
N GLY A 165 9.29 -9.49 9.16
CA GLY A 165 10.72 -9.35 9.40
C GLY A 165 11.48 -9.38 8.08
N ASP A 166 12.34 -10.39 7.91
CA ASP A 166 13.17 -10.57 6.71
C ASP A 166 12.53 -11.51 5.69
N LYS A 167 11.28 -11.95 5.91
CA LYS A 167 10.53 -12.79 5.00
C LYS A 167 9.59 -11.95 4.15
N LEU A 168 9.67 -12.14 2.84
CA LEU A 168 8.84 -11.52 1.83
C LEU A 168 7.92 -12.58 1.23
N TYR A 169 6.61 -12.32 1.25
CA TYR A 169 5.61 -13.27 0.82
C TYR A 169 4.98 -12.78 -0.48
N PHE A 170 4.96 -13.69 -1.46
CA PHE A 170 4.41 -13.48 -2.78
C PHE A 170 3.33 -14.53 -3.03
N SER A 171 2.21 -14.15 -3.62
CA SER A 171 1.31 -15.11 -4.23
C SER A 171 1.83 -15.41 -5.64
N ARG A 172 1.71 -16.66 -6.08
CA ARG A 172 1.93 -17.07 -7.47
C ARG A 172 0.72 -17.83 -7.95
N TRP A 173 0.11 -17.35 -9.03
CA TRP A 173 -0.99 -18.03 -9.67
C TRP A 173 -0.50 -18.93 -10.81
N HIS A 174 -1.21 -20.04 -10.99
CA HIS A 174 -0.94 -21.04 -12.00
C HIS A 174 -2.22 -21.32 -12.78
N GLU A 175 -2.09 -21.37 -14.10
CA GLU A 175 -3.13 -21.83 -15.01
C GLU A 175 -2.58 -22.99 -15.84
N GLU A 176 -3.27 -24.12 -15.80
CA GLU A 176 -2.87 -25.33 -16.49
C GLU A 176 -4.06 -25.95 -17.23
N GLY A 177 -3.79 -26.56 -18.39
CA GLY A 177 -4.81 -27.21 -19.21
C GLY A 177 -5.69 -26.24 -19.98
N ASP A 178 -6.62 -26.80 -20.76
CA ASP A 178 -7.54 -26.04 -21.61
C ASP A 178 -8.96 -26.63 -21.51
N GLY A 179 -9.97 -25.76 -21.63
CA GLY A 179 -11.38 -26.18 -21.68
C GLY A 179 -11.81 -26.93 -20.42
N PRO A 180 -12.35 -28.17 -20.52
CA PRO A 180 -12.79 -28.94 -19.35
C PRO A 180 -11.68 -29.34 -18.38
N ASP A 181 -10.42 -29.35 -18.83
CA ASP A 181 -9.26 -29.73 -18.03
C ASP A 181 -8.53 -28.52 -17.43
N TYR A 182 -9.04 -27.30 -17.65
CA TYR A 182 -8.49 -26.08 -17.10
C TYR A 182 -8.50 -26.09 -15.57
N LYS A 183 -7.38 -25.68 -14.97
CA LYS A 183 -7.20 -25.56 -13.53
C LYS A 183 -6.51 -24.25 -13.21
N TYR A 184 -7.08 -23.54 -12.24
CA TYR A 184 -6.49 -22.40 -11.58
C TYR A 184 -6.12 -22.79 -10.15
N TRP A 185 -4.91 -22.46 -9.72
CA TRP A 185 -4.49 -22.60 -8.33
C TRP A 185 -3.42 -21.59 -7.95
N GLU A 186 -3.29 -21.31 -6.66
CA GLU A 186 -2.31 -20.37 -6.12
C GLU A 186 -1.37 -21.08 -5.14
N GLU A 187 -0.15 -20.57 -5.05
CA GLU A 187 0.79 -20.87 -3.98
C GLU A 187 1.36 -19.59 -3.38
N ILE A 188 1.86 -19.73 -2.16
CA ILE A 188 2.69 -18.73 -1.52
C ILE A 188 4.15 -19.09 -1.75
N VAL A 189 4.92 -18.11 -2.23
CA VAL A 189 6.36 -18.16 -2.37
C VAL A 189 6.98 -17.23 -1.35
N VAL A 190 7.85 -17.76 -0.50
CA VAL A 190 8.53 -16.98 0.55
C VAL A 190 9.97 -16.74 0.14
N ARG A 191 10.37 -15.48 0.08
CA ARG A 191 11.75 -15.06 -0.22
C ARG A 191 12.41 -14.36 0.97
N ASN A 192 13.74 -14.43 1.04
CA ASN A 192 14.52 -13.54 1.91
C ASN A 192 14.71 -12.16 1.24
N LEU A 193 15.42 -11.25 1.93
CA LEU A 193 15.72 -9.92 1.42
C LEU A 193 16.71 -9.94 0.23
N GLU A 194 17.44 -11.03 0.03
CA GLU A 194 18.28 -11.23 -1.15
C GLU A 194 17.46 -11.68 -2.38
N GLY A 195 16.17 -11.94 -2.22
CA GLY A 195 15.26 -12.40 -3.27
C GLY A 195 15.30 -13.91 -3.53
N GLU A 196 16.04 -14.66 -2.71
CA GLU A 196 16.15 -16.11 -2.80
C GLU A 196 14.90 -16.78 -2.22
N VAL A 197 14.37 -17.77 -2.93
CA VAL A 197 13.22 -18.56 -2.44
C VAL A 197 13.67 -19.44 -1.29
N THR A 198 13.01 -19.27 -0.15
CA THR A 198 13.27 -20.02 1.10
C THR A 198 12.19 -21.05 1.42
N ASP A 199 10.97 -20.85 0.92
CA ASP A 199 9.85 -21.77 1.08
C ASP A 199 8.81 -21.57 -0.03
N ALA A 200 7.99 -22.59 -0.31
CA ALA A 200 6.86 -22.51 -1.22
C ALA A 200 5.77 -23.53 -0.84
N PHE A 201 4.52 -23.09 -0.76
CA PHE A 201 3.40 -23.96 -0.35
C PHE A 201 2.07 -23.53 -0.98
N PRO A 202 1.16 -24.49 -1.30
CA PRO A 202 -0.11 -24.19 -1.96
C PRO A 202 -1.07 -23.42 -1.06
N GLY A 203 -2.01 -22.71 -1.70
CA GLY A 203 -3.03 -21.91 -1.05
C GLY A 203 -2.62 -20.46 -0.87
N ASP A 204 -3.33 -19.76 0.03
CA ASP A 204 -3.20 -18.30 0.21
C ASP A 204 -3.13 -17.92 1.70
N ILE A 205 -2.71 -16.69 2.01
CA ILE A 205 -2.67 -16.14 3.38
C ILE A 205 -3.68 -15.02 3.52
N GLN A 206 -4.66 -15.24 4.40
CA GLN A 206 -5.56 -14.19 4.85
C GLN A 206 -4.95 -13.43 6.04
N ILE A 207 -4.90 -12.10 5.95
CA ILE A 207 -4.59 -11.24 7.09
C ILE A 207 -5.89 -10.95 7.86
N MET A 208 -5.91 -11.32 9.13
CA MET A 208 -7.05 -11.11 10.02
C MET A 208 -7.06 -9.69 10.61
N PRO A 209 -8.20 -9.19 11.12
CA PRO A 209 -8.29 -7.83 11.66
C PRO A 209 -7.27 -7.51 12.78
N ASN A 210 -6.90 -8.51 13.57
CA ASN A 210 -5.88 -8.43 14.63
C ASN A 210 -4.43 -8.51 14.10
N GLY A 211 -4.23 -8.63 12.78
CA GLY A 211 -2.93 -8.75 12.13
C GLY A 211 -2.34 -10.16 12.12
N GLU A 212 -3.06 -11.19 12.55
CA GLU A 212 -2.64 -12.59 12.40
C GLU A 212 -2.70 -13.04 10.94
N PHE A 213 -1.83 -13.98 10.58
CA PHE A 213 -1.79 -14.59 9.25
C PHE A 213 -2.39 -15.98 9.31
N TRP A 214 -3.44 -16.21 8.54
CA TRP A 214 -4.11 -17.50 8.47
C TRP A 214 -3.85 -18.12 7.10
N HIS A 215 -3.21 -19.28 7.08
CA HIS A 215 -2.98 -20.05 5.85
C HIS A 215 -4.25 -20.81 5.45
N LEU A 216 -4.74 -20.51 4.26
CA LEU A 216 -5.84 -21.18 3.60
C LEU A 216 -5.27 -22.30 2.73
N LYS A 217 -5.73 -23.54 2.94
CA LYS A 217 -5.28 -24.74 2.23
C LYS A 217 -6.35 -25.31 1.33
#